data_AF-A0A521GEB1-F1
#
_entry.id   AF-A0A521GEB1-F1
#
_cell.length_a   1.000
_cell.length_b   1.000
_cell.length_c   1.000
_cell.angle_alpha   90.00
_cell.angle_beta   90.00
_cell.angle_gamma   90.00
#
_symmetry.space_group_name_H-M   'P 1'
#
loop_
_entity.id
_entity.type
_entity.pdbx_description
1 polymer ?
#
loop_
_entity_poly.entity_id
_entity_poly.type
_entity_poly.pdbx_seq_one_letter_code
_entity_poly.pdbx_strand_id
1 'polypeptide(L)'
;MNDKKKLMGLWIAIGLLLCLNLATIGWMMNRARLIRANRQHPEALLVDRLDFSPEQQTRYRELRAQFEQRSKPLQDSLGTIRRALFGQFGNVLPDSALNRIVSQMERQNGQLMRLRFRHWQQVRLLCTPRQQARFDRMSTRLTNQSVLPTNE
;
A
#
# COMPACT_ATOMS: atom_id res chain seq x y z
N MET A 1 39.95 40.90 -23.94
CA MET A 1 40.21 39.87 -22.91
C MET A 1 39.11 39.82 -21.83
N ASN A 2 37.86 40.21 -22.13
CA ASN A 2 36.75 40.24 -21.17
C ASN A 2 35.61 39.27 -21.50
N ASP A 3 35.42 38.88 -22.76
CA ASP A 3 34.28 38.04 -23.16
C ASP A 3 34.45 36.56 -22.79
N LYS A 4 35.69 36.05 -22.83
CA LYS A 4 36.00 34.69 -22.34
C LYS A 4 35.72 34.54 -20.83
N LYS A 5 35.99 35.59 -20.05
CA LYS A 5 35.72 35.61 -18.59
C LYS A 5 34.22 35.70 -18.31
N LYS A 6 33.47 36.47 -19.09
CA LYS A 6 32.00 36.55 -19.02
C LYS A 6 31.33 35.21 -19.41
N LEU A 7 31.80 34.57 -20.48
CA LEU A 7 31.35 33.25 -20.91
C LEU A 7 31.65 32.17 -19.87
N MET A 8 32.85 32.18 -19.28
CA MET A 8 33.24 31.26 -18.22
C MET A 8 32.40 31.48 -16.95
N GLY A 9 32.08 32.72 -16.61
CA GLY A 9 31.15 33.06 -15.53
C GLY A 9 29.72 32.53 -15.77
N LEU A 10 29.22 32.61 -17.00
CA LEU A 10 27.90 32.06 -17.36
C LEU A 10 27.85 30.54 -17.24
N TRP A 11 28.89 29.83 -17.69
CA TRP A 11 28.97 28.37 -17.53
C TRP A 11 29.03 27.94 -16.06
N ILE A 12 29.75 28.69 -15.22
CA ILE A 12 29.79 28.45 -13.76
C ILE A 12 28.41 28.70 -13.14
N ALA A 13 27.71 29.78 -13.53
CA ALA A 13 26.39 30.09 -13.01
C ALA A 13 25.35 29.02 -13.41
N ILE A 14 25.38 28.54 -14.65
CA ILE A 14 24.50 27.47 -15.14
C ILE A 14 24.80 26.16 -14.40
N GLY A 15 26.08 25.80 -14.25
CA GLY A 15 26.49 24.60 -13.51
C GLY A 15 26.05 24.65 -12.05
N LEU A 16 26.22 25.81 -11.39
CA LEU A 16 25.79 26.01 -10.00
C LEU A 16 24.26 25.87 -9.86
N LEU A 17 23.49 26.47 -10.78
CA LEU A 17 22.04 26.39 -10.78
C LEU A 17 21.54 24.96 -11.02
N LEU A 18 22.21 24.20 -11.88
CA LEU A 18 21.90 22.80 -12.14
C LEU A 18 22.17 21.93 -10.91
N CYS A 19 23.33 22.10 -10.26
CA CYS A 19 23.68 21.39 -9.04
C CYS A 19 22.69 21.66 -7.91
N LEU A 20 22.26 22.93 -7.75
CA LEU A 20 21.29 23.30 -6.72
C LEU A 20 19.92 22.63 -6.97
N ASN A 21 19.45 22.60 -8.22
CA ASN A 21 18.20 21.91 -8.57
C ASN A 21 18.29 20.39 -8.37
N LEU A 22 19.43 19.77 -8.71
CA LEU A 22 19.63 18.34 -8.47
C LEU A 22 19.68 18.02 -6.97
N ALA A 23 20.29 18.88 -6.16
CA ALA A 23 20.31 18.72 -4.71
C ALA A 23 18.92 18.83 -4.09
N THR A 24 18.08 19.79 -4.53
CA THR A 24 16.72 19.94 -4.02
C THR A 24 15.82 18.77 -4.44
N ILE A 25 15.93 18.30 -5.68
CA ILE A 25 15.22 17.08 -6.15
C ILE A 25 15.68 15.87 -5.34
N GLY A 26 16.99 15.68 -5.15
CA GLY A 26 17.55 14.60 -4.35
C GLY A 26 17.04 14.61 -2.90
N TRP A 27 17.04 15.78 -2.27
CA TRP A 27 16.52 15.97 -0.91
C TRP A 27 15.01 15.70 -0.82
N MET A 28 14.22 16.20 -1.78
CA MET A 28 12.78 15.96 -1.83
C MET A 28 12.45 14.48 -2.08
N MET A 29 13.19 13.82 -2.97
CA MET A 29 13.04 12.38 -3.21
C MET A 29 13.42 11.53 -1.99
N ASN A 30 14.41 11.97 -1.20
CA ASN A 30 14.81 11.27 0.03
C ASN A 30 13.78 11.49 1.15
N ARG A 31 13.27 12.71 1.33
CA ARG A 31 12.16 13.00 2.26
C ARG A 31 10.88 12.26 1.86
N ALA A 32 10.54 12.22 0.57
CA ALA A 32 9.36 11.48 0.09
C ALA A 32 9.51 9.97 0.27
N ARG A 33 10.73 9.43 0.27
CA ARG A 33 11.01 8.03 0.64
C ARG A 33 10.86 7.81 2.14
N LEU A 34 11.39 8.69 2.98
CA LEU A 34 11.26 8.62 4.44
C LEU A 34 9.80 8.77 4.90
N ILE A 35 9.06 9.71 4.32
CA ILE A 35 7.63 9.92 4.63
C ILE A 35 6.77 8.75 4.11
N ARG A 36 7.14 8.12 2.97
CA ARG A 36 6.49 6.87 2.53
C ARG A 36 6.80 5.70 3.45
N ALA A 37 8.02 5.61 3.98
CA ALA A 37 8.38 4.60 4.98
C ALA A 37 7.68 4.84 6.33
N ASN A 38 7.38 6.09 6.67
CA ASN A 38 6.78 6.50 7.94
C ASN A 38 5.27 6.78 7.90
N ARG A 39 4.62 6.62 6.73
CA ARG A 39 3.15 6.57 6.66
C ARG A 39 2.71 5.29 7.33
N GLN A 40 2.39 5.41 8.62
CA GLN A 40 1.85 4.41 9.54
C GLN A 40 1.14 3.26 8.82
N HIS A 41 1.91 2.27 8.39
CA HIS A 41 1.33 1.00 8.02
C HIS A 41 0.91 0.33 9.32
N PRO A 42 -0.31 -0.22 9.43
CA PRO A 42 -0.70 -1.10 10.54
C PRO A 42 0.22 -2.33 10.72
N GLU A 43 1.21 -2.47 9.85
CA GLU A 43 2.21 -3.52 9.71
C GLU A 43 3.50 -3.23 10.49
N ALA A 44 3.95 -1.97 10.56
CA ALA A 44 5.01 -1.57 11.50
C ALA A 44 4.52 -1.81 12.94
N LEU A 45 3.22 -1.54 13.17
CA LEU A 45 2.56 -1.85 14.43
C LEU A 45 2.42 -3.34 14.73
N LEU A 46 2.55 -4.25 13.75
CA LEU A 46 2.53 -5.70 13.99
C LEU A 46 3.92 -6.24 14.26
N VAL A 47 4.91 -5.80 13.47
CA VAL A 47 6.33 -6.14 13.68
C VAL A 47 6.81 -5.65 15.04
N ASP A 48 6.49 -4.41 15.40
CA ASP A 48 6.84 -3.85 16.71
C ASP A 48 6.04 -4.48 17.86
N ARG A 49 4.76 -4.82 17.66
CA ARG A 49 3.96 -5.43 18.76
C ARG A 49 4.26 -6.90 19.01
N LEU A 50 4.81 -7.61 18.03
CA LEU A 50 5.16 -9.03 18.15
C LEU A 50 6.64 -9.24 18.43
N ASP A 51 7.46 -8.20 18.40
CA ASP A 51 8.91 -8.27 18.60
C ASP A 51 9.54 -9.32 17.66
N PHE A 52 9.30 -9.20 16.36
CA PHE A 52 9.83 -10.16 15.37
C PHE A 52 11.36 -10.09 15.30
N SER A 53 12.00 -11.26 15.28
CA SER A 53 13.44 -11.39 15.03
C SER A 53 13.80 -10.89 13.62
N PRO A 54 15.07 -10.53 13.35
CA PRO A 54 15.50 -10.11 12.02
C PRO A 54 15.15 -11.11 10.90
N GLU A 55 15.23 -12.41 11.21
CA GLU A 55 14.86 -13.49 10.28
C GLU A 55 13.34 -13.54 10.06
N GLN A 56 12.54 -13.41 11.13
CA GLN A 56 11.08 -13.34 11.05
C GLN A 56 10.62 -12.12 10.24
N GLN A 57 11.28 -10.97 10.42
CA GLN A 57 10.99 -9.76 9.67
C GLN A 57 11.25 -9.94 8.17
N THR A 58 12.34 -10.63 7.80
CA THR A 58 12.66 -10.89 6.40
C THR A 58 11.60 -11.78 5.75
N ARG A 59 11.22 -12.88 6.40
CA ARG A 59 10.15 -13.76 5.92
C ARG A 59 8.79 -13.06 5.87
N TYR A 60 8.50 -12.20 6.85
CA TYR A 60 7.27 -11.40 6.86
C TYR A 60 7.20 -10.46 5.66
N ARG A 61 8.31 -9.77 5.32
CA ARG A 61 8.38 -8.90 4.13
C ARG A 61 8.10 -9.67 2.84
N GLU A 62 8.60 -10.89 2.70
CA GLU A 62 8.33 -11.74 1.54
C GLU A 62 6.85 -12.15 1.45
N LEU A 63 6.27 -12.65 2.54
CA LEU A 63 4.84 -12.98 2.59
C LEU A 63 3.96 -11.77 2.27
N ARG A 64 4.40 -10.58 2.70
CA ARG A 64 3.72 -9.33 2.42
C ARG A 64 3.79 -8.97 0.94
N ALA A 65 4.98 -8.99 0.34
CA ALA A 65 5.14 -8.72 -1.08
C ALA A 65 4.28 -9.65 -1.94
N GLN A 66 4.22 -10.94 -1.58
CA GLN A 66 3.36 -11.92 -2.25
C GLN A 66 1.86 -11.60 -2.08
N PHE A 67 1.44 -11.20 -0.88
CA PHE A 67 0.06 -10.78 -0.62
C PHE A 67 -0.29 -9.52 -1.43
N GLU A 68 0.56 -8.51 -1.45
CA GLU A 68 0.34 -7.28 -2.21
C GLU A 68 0.25 -7.55 -3.71
N GLN A 69 1.18 -8.34 -4.25
CA GLN A 69 1.17 -8.72 -5.66
C GLN A 69 -0.13 -9.43 -6.08
N ARG A 70 -0.66 -10.30 -5.23
CA ARG A 70 -1.90 -11.05 -5.50
C ARG A 70 -3.17 -10.25 -5.20
N SER A 71 -3.11 -9.35 -4.23
CA SER A 71 -4.28 -8.59 -3.76
C SER A 71 -4.57 -7.36 -4.61
N LYS A 72 -3.54 -6.72 -5.15
CA LYS A 72 -3.65 -5.53 -6.01
C LYS A 72 -4.62 -5.69 -7.19
N PRO A 73 -4.52 -6.71 -8.06
CA PRO A 73 -5.47 -6.86 -9.17
C PRO A 73 -6.92 -7.06 -8.72
N LEU A 74 -7.15 -7.71 -7.56
CA LEU A 74 -8.49 -7.89 -7.01
C LEU A 74 -9.07 -6.56 -6.52
N GLN A 75 -8.24 -5.73 -5.87
CA GLN A 75 -8.63 -4.39 -5.41
C GLN A 75 -8.90 -3.45 -6.59
N ASP A 76 -8.07 -3.48 -7.63
CA ASP A 76 -8.25 -2.70 -8.85
C ASP A 76 -9.55 -3.11 -9.58
N SER A 77 -9.84 -4.42 -9.61
CA SER A 77 -11.09 -4.96 -10.15
C SER A 77 -12.30 -4.45 -9.36
N LEU A 78 -12.25 -4.51 -8.03
CA LEU A 78 -13.31 -3.98 -7.15
C LEU A 78 -13.54 -2.48 -7.37
N GLY A 79 -12.47 -1.68 -7.50
CA GLY A 79 -12.58 -0.25 -7.80
C GLY A 79 -13.23 0.02 -9.16
N THR A 80 -12.96 -0.83 -10.14
CA THR A 80 -13.59 -0.75 -11.47
C THR A 80 -15.06 -1.14 -11.43
N ILE A 81 -15.43 -2.23 -10.74
CA ILE A 81 -16.82 -2.65 -10.55
C ILE A 81 -17.62 -1.57 -9.80
N ARG A 82 -17.03 -0.97 -8.75
CA ARG A 82 -17.66 0.09 -7.97
C ARG A 82 -17.93 1.33 -8.84
N ARG A 83 -16.95 1.78 -9.63
CA ARG A 83 -17.14 2.89 -10.57
C ARG A 83 -18.20 2.58 -11.62
N ALA A 84 -18.22 1.37 -12.15
CA ALA A 84 -19.24 0.94 -13.12
C ALA A 84 -20.64 0.94 -12.50
N LEU A 85 -20.79 0.46 -11.26
CA LEU A 85 -22.07 0.45 -10.54
C LEU A 85 -22.59 1.87 -10.31
N PHE A 86 -21.77 2.74 -9.70
CA PHE A 86 -22.19 4.11 -9.39
C PHE A 86 -22.30 4.99 -10.64
N GLY A 87 -21.61 4.66 -11.72
CA GLY A 87 -21.82 5.29 -13.02
C GLY A 87 -23.20 5.06 -13.62
N GLN A 88 -23.95 4.06 -13.14
CA GLN A 88 -25.33 3.77 -13.56
C GLN A 88 -26.39 4.44 -12.67
N PHE A 89 -26.00 5.22 -11.66
CA PHE A 89 -26.92 5.75 -10.65
C PHE A 89 -28.04 6.65 -11.23
N GLY A 90 -27.77 7.33 -12.35
CA GLY A 90 -28.76 8.17 -13.05
C GLY A 90 -29.67 7.41 -14.03
N ASN A 91 -29.45 6.11 -14.23
CA ASN A 91 -30.20 5.29 -15.18
C ASN A 91 -31.18 4.37 -14.45
N VAL A 92 -32.32 4.07 -15.09
CA VAL A 92 -33.20 2.98 -14.62
C VAL A 92 -32.51 1.66 -14.95
N LEU A 93 -31.79 1.11 -13.99
CA LEU A 93 -31.11 -0.18 -14.12
C LEU A 93 -32.08 -1.31 -13.75
N PRO A 94 -32.33 -2.29 -14.64
CA PRO A 94 -33.15 -3.44 -14.28
C PRO A 94 -32.45 -4.27 -13.20
N ASP A 95 -33.21 -4.85 -12.27
CA ASP A 95 -32.69 -5.65 -11.14
C ASP A 95 -31.77 -6.79 -11.59
N SER A 96 -32.04 -7.37 -12.76
CA SER A 96 -31.20 -8.42 -13.35
C SER A 96 -29.78 -7.93 -13.68
N ALA A 97 -29.62 -6.67 -14.11
CA ALA A 97 -28.32 -6.05 -14.37
C ALA A 97 -27.63 -5.65 -13.06
N LEU A 98 -28.38 -5.09 -12.09
CA LEU A 98 -27.87 -4.78 -10.76
C LEU A 98 -27.30 -6.03 -10.08
N ASN A 99 -28.06 -7.11 -10.06
CA ASN A 99 -27.67 -8.38 -9.43
C ASN A 99 -26.41 -8.99 -10.07
N ARG A 100 -26.21 -8.84 -11.39
CA ARG A 100 -24.99 -9.28 -12.06
C ARG A 100 -23.76 -8.52 -11.58
N ILE A 101 -23.86 -7.19 -11.45
CA ILE A 101 -22.76 -6.33 -11.01
C ILE A 101 -22.42 -6.62 -9.54
N VAL A 102 -23.45 -6.74 -8.68
CA VAL A 102 -23.28 -7.09 -7.26
C VAL A 102 -22.65 -8.48 -7.11
N SER A 103 -23.15 -9.49 -7.84
CA SER A 103 -22.57 -10.84 -7.82
C SER A 103 -21.09 -10.85 -8.24
N GLN A 104 -20.72 -10.01 -9.21
CA GLN A 104 -19.31 -9.87 -9.60
C GLN A 104 -18.48 -9.25 -8.48
N MET A 105 -19.00 -8.22 -7.80
CA MET A 105 -18.35 -7.59 -6.65
C MET A 105 -18.15 -8.59 -5.50
N GLU A 106 -19.18 -9.37 -5.16
CA GLU A 106 -19.12 -10.39 -4.11
C GLU A 106 -18.08 -11.46 -4.40
N ARG A 107 -17.98 -11.94 -5.65
CA ARG A 107 -16.94 -12.89 -6.04
C ARG A 107 -15.53 -12.35 -5.80
N GLN A 108 -15.28 -11.09 -6.19
CA GLN A 108 -13.98 -10.45 -5.99
C GLN A 108 -13.67 -10.22 -4.50
N ASN A 109 -14.65 -9.72 -3.73
CA ASN A 109 -14.52 -9.57 -2.28
C ASN A 109 -14.24 -10.91 -1.59
N GLY A 110 -14.93 -11.99 -1.98
CA GLY A 110 -14.71 -13.32 -1.45
C GLY A 110 -13.29 -13.84 -1.75
N GLN A 111 -12.75 -13.57 -2.94
CA GLN A 111 -11.36 -13.91 -3.27
C GLN A 111 -10.36 -13.12 -2.42
N LEU A 112 -10.58 -11.82 -2.25
CA LEU A 112 -9.73 -10.96 -1.43
C LEU A 112 -9.75 -11.39 0.05
N MET A 113 -10.92 -11.76 0.57
CA MET A 113 -11.07 -12.23 1.96
C MET A 113 -10.34 -13.57 2.18
N ARG A 114 -10.46 -14.52 1.25
CA ARG A 114 -9.69 -15.79 1.29
C ARG A 114 -8.19 -15.54 1.25
N LEU A 115 -7.73 -14.62 0.39
CA LEU A 115 -6.32 -14.27 0.29
C LEU A 115 -5.80 -13.64 1.58
N ARG A 116 -6.57 -12.73 2.18
CA ARG A 116 -6.25 -12.08 3.45
C ARG A 116 -6.18 -13.09 4.59
N PHE A 117 -7.16 -13.99 4.69
CA PHE A 117 -7.17 -15.04 5.71
C PHE A 117 -5.93 -15.94 5.61
N ARG A 118 -5.59 -16.40 4.40
CA ARG A 118 -4.38 -17.20 4.18
C ARG A 118 -3.09 -16.45 4.54
N HIS A 119 -3.00 -15.16 4.20
CA HIS A 119 -1.87 -14.34 4.61
C HIS A 119 -1.73 -14.29 6.14
N TRP A 120 -2.83 -14.06 6.86
CA TRP A 120 -2.81 -14.07 8.34
C TRP A 120 -2.42 -15.43 8.92
N GLN A 121 -2.86 -16.54 8.32
CA GLN A 121 -2.42 -17.88 8.73
C GLN A 121 -0.90 -18.05 8.53
N GLN A 122 -0.36 -17.61 7.40
CA GLN A 122 1.09 -17.66 7.13
C GLN A 122 1.89 -16.80 8.11
N VAL A 123 1.40 -15.61 8.45
CA VAL A 123 2.03 -14.74 9.45
C VAL A 123 2.01 -15.39 10.84
N ARG A 124 0.90 -16.03 11.23
CA ARG A 124 0.80 -16.77 12.49
C ARG A 124 1.81 -17.92 12.57
N LEU A 125 2.08 -18.60 11.45
CA LEU A 125 3.08 -19.67 11.37
C LEU A 125 4.52 -19.17 11.53
N LEU A 126 4.81 -17.89 11.24
CA LEU A 126 6.12 -17.30 11.52
C LEU A 126 6.34 -17.02 13.01
N CYS A 127 5.27 -16.91 13.79
CA CYS A 127 5.32 -16.55 15.20
C CYS A 127 5.70 -17.74 16.08
N THR A 128 6.51 -17.51 17.11
CA THR A 128 6.73 -18.46 18.22
C THR A 128 5.43 -18.68 19.03
N PRO A 129 5.31 -19.76 19.84
CA PRO A 129 4.10 -20.01 20.64
C PRO A 129 3.70 -18.81 21.53
N ARG A 130 4.68 -18.12 22.12
CA ARG A 130 4.45 -16.91 22.92
C ARG A 130 3.94 -15.74 22.06
N GLN A 131 4.47 -15.56 20.86
CA GLN A 131 4.01 -14.54 19.90
C GLN A 131 2.63 -14.87 19.34
N GLN A 132 2.30 -16.14 19.09
CA GLN A 132 0.97 -16.56 18.63
C GLN A 132 -0.13 -16.16 19.62
N ALA A 133 0.10 -16.33 20.92
CA ALA A 133 -0.85 -15.88 21.94
C ALA A 133 -1.05 -14.35 21.96
N ARG A 134 -0.04 -13.55 21.58
CA ARG A 134 -0.20 -12.10 21.38
C ARG A 134 -0.93 -11.80 20.08
N PHE A 135 -0.57 -12.50 19.01
CA PHE A 135 -1.20 -12.38 17.69
C PHE A 135 -2.70 -12.69 17.74
N ASP A 136 -3.10 -13.79 18.37
CA ASP A 136 -4.51 -14.22 18.48
C ASP A 136 -5.36 -13.21 19.29
N ARG A 137 -4.76 -12.56 20.30
CA ARG A 137 -5.40 -11.46 21.04
C ARG A 137 -5.56 -10.18 20.22
N MET A 138 -4.67 -9.94 19.25
CA MET A 138 -4.75 -8.79 18.35
C MET A 138 -5.67 -9.03 17.16
N SER A 139 -5.68 -10.25 16.60
CA SER A 139 -6.48 -10.60 15.43
C SER A 139 -7.98 -10.44 15.68
N THR A 140 -8.42 -10.71 16.91
CA THR A 140 -9.80 -10.47 17.39
C THR A 140 -10.20 -8.98 17.35
N ARG A 141 -9.23 -8.04 17.44
CA ARG A 141 -9.49 -6.60 17.33
C ARG A 141 -9.40 -6.09 15.88
N LEU A 142 -8.56 -6.72 15.06
CA LEU A 142 -8.34 -6.32 13.66
C LEU A 142 -9.49 -6.71 12.71
N THR A 143 -10.35 -7.64 13.12
CA THR A 143 -11.53 -8.05 12.34
C THR A 143 -12.57 -6.94 12.21
N ASN A 144 -12.62 -5.99 13.16
CA ASN A 144 -13.58 -4.87 13.13
C ASN A 144 -13.19 -3.73 12.19
N GLN A 145 -11.92 -3.61 11.78
CA GLN A 145 -11.44 -2.42 11.06
C GLN A 145 -11.34 -2.61 9.54
N SER A 146 -11.52 -3.84 9.05
CA SER A 146 -11.44 -4.16 7.61
C SER A 146 -12.81 -4.38 6.94
N VAL A 147 -13.90 -4.17 7.69
CA VAL A 147 -15.28 -4.15 7.21
C VAL A 147 -15.69 -2.70 6.92
N LEU A 148 -15.07 -2.10 5.89
CA LEU A 148 -15.27 -0.73 5.35
C LEU A 148 -14.23 0.31 5.82
N PRO A 149 -13.37 0.81 4.92
CA PRO A 149 -13.04 2.22 4.97
C PRO A 149 -14.27 2.98 4.43
N THR A 150 -15.13 3.45 5.32
CA THR A 150 -15.92 4.64 5.04
C THR A 150 -14.96 5.80 5.12
N ASN A 151 -14.48 6.24 3.96
CA ASN A 151 -13.90 7.57 3.83
C ASN A 151 -15.05 8.55 4.12
N GLU A 152 -15.00 9.20 5.28
CA GLU A 152 -15.59 10.53 5.46
C GLU A 152 -14.63 11.57 4.90
#